data_AF-A0A842M024-F1
#
_entry.id   AF-A0A842M024-F1
#
_cell.length_a   1.000
_cell.length_b   1.000
_cell.length_c   1.000
_cell.angle_alpha   90.00
_cell.angle_beta   90.00
_cell.angle_gamma   90.00
#
_symmetry.space_group_name_H-M   'P 1'
#
loop_
_entity.id
_entity.type
_entity.pdbx_description
1 polymer ?
#
loop_
_entity_poly.entity_id
_entity_poly.type
_entity_poly.pdbx_seq_one_letter_code
_entity_poly.pdbx_strand_id
1 'polypeptide(L)' 'MPREDVIEFLKKGRNLFAKHVIECDPEIRPGEEVLISDSKGNVVAVGKAVLAGYEMKRFKNGVAVKIREGEGGKDEED' A
#
# COMPACT_ATOMS: atom_id res chain seq x y z
N MET A 1 0.43 6.87 -1.69
CA MET A 1 -0.91 7.10 -2.27
C MET A 1 -1.18 6.11 -3.41
N PRO A 2 -2.17 5.22 -3.26
CA PRO A 2 -2.64 4.30 -4.29
C PRO A 2 -3.74 4.95 -5.16
N ARG A 3 -4.22 4.24 -6.18
CA ARG A 3 -5.47 4.59 -6.87
C ARG A 3 -6.68 4.48 -5.93
N GLU A 4 -7.65 5.36 -6.13
CA GLU A 4 -8.88 5.41 -5.34
C GLU A 4 -9.69 4.11 -5.41
N ASP A 5 -9.73 3.47 -6.58
CA ASP A 5 -10.48 2.24 -6.84
C ASP A 5 -9.98 1.01 -6.06
N VAL A 6 -8.80 1.08 -5.44
CA VAL A 6 -8.25 -0.02 -4.63
C VAL A 6 -8.29 0.21 -3.12
N ILE A 7 -8.67 1.40 -2.66
CA ILE A 7 -8.57 1.78 -1.24
C ILE A 7 -9.34 0.80 -0.34
N GLU A 8 -10.57 0.45 -0.70
CA GLU A 8 -11.42 -0.45 0.10
C GLU A 8 -10.79 -1.84 0.29
N PHE A 9 -10.00 -2.32 -0.67
CA PHE A 9 -9.28 -3.59 -0.52
C PHE A 9 -8.11 -3.47 0.47
N LEU A 10 -7.43 -2.32 0.47
CA LEU A 10 -6.34 -2.06 1.41
C LEU A 10 -6.86 -1.92 2.85
N LYS A 11 -8.01 -1.28 3.02
CA LYS A 11 -8.69 -1.16 4.32
C LYS A 11 -9.06 -2.53 4.92
N LYS A 12 -9.32 -3.53 4.06
CA LYS A 12 -9.57 -4.93 4.42
C LYS A 12 -8.30 -5.77 4.57
N GLY A 13 -7.12 -5.16 4.52
CA GLY A 13 -5.85 -5.86 4.70
C GLY A 13 -5.29 -6.54 3.45
N ARG A 14 -5.86 -6.33 2.25
CA ARG A 14 -5.31 -6.90 1.01
C ARG A 14 -4.06 -6.14 0.54
N ASN A 15 -3.09 -6.86 -0.04
CA ASN A 15 -1.80 -6.28 -0.44
C ASN A 15 -1.90 -5.20 -1.52
N LEU A 16 -1.04 -4.19 -1.46
CA LEU A 16 -0.93 -3.16 -2.49
C LEU A 16 0.02 -3.62 -3.60
N PHE A 17 -0.45 -3.69 -4.84
CA PHE A 17 0.39 -3.98 -6.01
C PHE A 17 0.97 -2.72 -6.64
N ALA A 18 2.17 -2.82 -7.19
CA ALA A 18 2.92 -1.71 -7.79
C ALA A 18 2.12 -0.95 -8.86
N LYS A 19 1.35 -1.68 -9.67
CA LYS A 19 0.50 -1.08 -10.71
C LYS A 19 -0.52 -0.09 -10.17
N HIS A 20 -0.89 -0.15 -8.90
CA HIS A 20 -1.87 0.73 -8.26
C HIS A 20 -1.24 1.90 -7.50
N VAL A 21 0.10 1.98 -7.40
CA VAL A 21 0.76 3.11 -6.75
C VAL A 21 0.74 4.32 -7.68
N ILE A 22 0.19 5.45 -7.19
CA ILE A 22 0.25 6.75 -7.88
C ILE A 22 1.50 7.50 -7.43
N GLU A 23 1.71 7.57 -6.12
CA GLU A 23 2.79 8.33 -5.50
C GLU A 23 3.30 7.67 -4.22
N CYS A 24 4.59 7.78 -3.97
CA CYS A 24 5.27 7.37 -2.74
C CYS A 24 6.58 8.14 -2.60
N ASP A 25 7.11 8.15 -1.39
CA ASP A 25 8.44 8.70 -1.10
C ASP A 25 9.51 7.83 -1.80
N PRO A 26 10.36 8.41 -2.67
CA PRO A 26 11.38 7.66 -3.40
C PRO A 26 12.47 7.04 -2.50
N GLU A 27 12.63 7.50 -1.25
CA GLU A 27 13.65 7.00 -0.32
C GLU A 27 13.24 5.75 0.45
N ILE A 28 11.97 5.32 0.35
CA ILE A 28 11.48 4.10 0.98
C ILE A 28 12.34 2.91 0.54
N ARG A 29 12.84 2.14 1.51
CA ARG A 29 13.61 0.92 1.28
C ARG A 29 12.75 -0.33 1.46
N PRO A 30 13.03 -1.42 0.70
CA PRO A 30 12.43 -2.71 0.96
C PRO A 30 12.61 -3.12 2.43
N GLY A 31 11.51 -3.53 3.05
CA GLY A 31 11.46 -3.96 4.43
C GLY A 31 11.14 -2.88 5.46
N GLU A 32 11.06 -1.61 5.07
CA GLU A 32 10.60 -0.54 5.95
C GLU A 32 9.09 -0.63 6.20
N GLU A 33 8.64 -0.21 7.38
CA GLU A 33 7.22 -0.04 7.68
C GLU A 33 6.74 1.26 7.01
N VAL A 34 5.62 1.19 6.31
CA VAL A 34 5.08 2.31 5.52
C VAL A 34 3.61 2.53 5.85
N LEU A 35 3.24 3.81 5.88
CA LEU A 35 1.85 4.24 5.93
C LEU A 35 1.32 4.44 4.52
N ILE A 36 0.07 4.05 4.30
CA ILE A 36 -0.61 4.27 3.03
C ILE A 36 -1.74 5.25 3.27
N SER A 37 -1.69 6.37 2.55
CA SER A 37 -2.71 7.41 2.61
C SER A 37 -3.53 7.49 1.31
N ASP A 38 -4.79 7.91 1.44
CA ASP A 38 -5.67 8.30 0.33
C ASP A 38 -5.33 9.71 -0.21
N SER A 39 -6.06 10.17 -1.23
CA SER A 39 -5.90 11.52 -1.81
C SER A 39 -6.27 12.67 -0.86
N LYS A 40 -6.96 12.39 0.24
CA LYS A 40 -7.32 13.36 1.28
C LYS A 40 -6.31 13.41 2.41
N GLY A 41 -5.28 12.55 2.38
CA GLY A 41 -4.25 12.45 3.41
C GLY A 41 -4.63 11.56 4.60
N ASN A 42 -5.75 10.85 4.55
CA ASN A 42 -6.11 9.90 5.61
C ASN A 42 -5.29 8.62 5.47
N VAL A 43 -4.78 8.09 6.58
CA VAL A 43 -4.12 6.78 6.59
C VAL A 43 -5.17 5.69 6.48
N VAL A 44 -5.07 4.85 5.46
CA VAL A 44 -6.03 3.77 5.18
C VAL A 44 -5.47 2.37 5.49
N ALA A 45 -4.15 2.24 5.58
CA ALA A 45 -3.48 0.99 5.92
C ALA A 45 -2.01 1.21 6.34
N VAL A 46 -1.45 0.20 7.01
CA VAL A 46 -0.03 0.08 7.34
C VAL A 46 0.51 -1.26 6.85
N GLY A 47 1.76 -1.28 6.40
CA GLY A 47 2.39 -2.50 5.93
C GLY A 47 3.88 -2.37 5.75
N LYS A 48 4.48 -3.44 5.23
CA LYS A 48 5.92 -3.53 4.98
C LYS A 48 6.21 -3.36 3.49
N ALA A 49 7.09 -2.43 3.15
CA ALA A 49 7.53 -2.23 1.77
C ALA A 49 8.19 -3.50 1.23
N VAL A 50 7.80 -3.91 0.04
CA VAL A 50 8.44 -5.02 -0.71
C VAL A 50 9.38 -4.46 -1.78
N LEU A 51 9.00 -3.33 -2.37
CA LEU A 51 9.79 -2.61 -3.37
C LEU A 51 10.37 -1.34 -2.77
N ALA A 52 11.44 -0.81 -3.35
CA ALA A 52 11.89 0.54 -3.05
C ALA A 52 10.89 1.57 -3.61
N GLY A 53 10.82 2.77 -3.02
CA GLY A 53 9.89 3.82 -3.44
C GLY A 53 10.02 4.17 -4.93
N TYR A 54 11.26 4.31 -5.43
CA TYR A 54 11.49 4.58 -6.85
C TYR A 54 11.04 3.44 -7.79
N GLU A 55 10.98 2.19 -7.30
CA GLU A 55 10.50 1.03 -8.05
C GLU A 55 8.98 0.96 -8.04
N MET A 56 8.33 1.25 -6.90
CA MET A 56 6.88 1.25 -6.75
C MET A 56 6.18 2.10 -7.82
N LYS A 57 6.75 3.25 -8.20
CA LYS A 57 6.20 4.12 -9.25
C LYS A 57 6.45 3.61 -10.68
N ARG A 58 7.50 2.81 -10.90
CA ARG A 58 7.93 2.38 -12.23
C ARG A 58 7.36 1.02 -12.62
N PHE A 59 7.27 0.10 -11.67
CA PHE A 59 6.86 -1.27 -11.94
C PHE A 59 5.34 -1.35 -12.19
N LYS A 60 4.95 -2.21 -13.13
CA LYS A 60 3.54 -2.48 -13.47
C LYS A 60 3.06 -3.85 -12.99
N ASN A 61 3.90 -4.60 -12.30
CA ASN A 61 3.62 -5.92 -11.76
C ASN A 61 4.29 -6.09 -10.38
N GLY A 62 3.81 -7.06 -9.60
CA GLY A 62 4.36 -7.37 -8.28
C GLY A 62 3.71 -6.61 -7.12
N VAL A 63 3.92 -7.12 -5.91
CA VAL A 63 3.48 -6.50 -4.66
C VAL A 63 4.43 -5.35 -4.32
N ALA A 64 3.88 -4.16 -4.07
CA ALA A 64 4.63 -2.99 -3.60
C ALA A 64 4.70 -2.95 -2.08
N VAL A 65 3.58 -3.23 -1.40
CA VAL A 65 3.49 -3.24 0.06
C VAL A 65 2.68 -4.46 0.50
N LYS A 66 3.24 -5.24 1.42
CA LYS A 66 2.49 -6.28 2.14
C LYS A 66 1.73 -5.61 3.28
N ILE A 67 0.40 -5.61 3.21
CA ILE A 67 -0.43 -4.97 4.24
C ILE A 67 -0.42 -5.86 5.48
N ARG A 68 -0.18 -5.24 6.64
CA ARG A 68 -0.27 -5.88 7.95
C ARG A 68 -1.65 -5.65 8.55
N GLU A 69 -2.18 -4.45 8.37
CA GLU A 69 -3.42 -3.98 8.96
C GLU A 69 -4.00 -2.82 8.13
N GLY A 70 -5.31 -2.88 7.88
CA GLY A 70 -6.06 -1.80 7.22
C GLY A 70 -6.97 -1.09 8.22
N GLU A 71 -7.39 0.13 7.90
CA GLU A 71 -8.27 0.97 8.75
C GLU A 71 -9.57 0.26 9.13
N GLY A 72 -10.11 -0.60 8.25
CA GLY A 72 -11.35 -1.35 8.50
C GLY A 72 -11.21 -2.52 9.48
N GLY A 73 -10.01 -2.78 10.00
CA GLY A 73 -9.70 -4.03 10.67
C GLY A 73 -9.51 -5.18 9.69
N LYS A 74 -9.06 -6.35 10.17
CA LYS A 74 -9.05 -7.56 9.35
C LYS A 74 -10.49 -8.04 9.22
N ASP A 75 -10.95 -8.28 7.99
CA ASP A 75 -12.04 -9.24 7.80
C ASP A 75 -11.51 -10.56 8.39
N GLU A 76 -12.04 -10.98 9.54
CA GLU A 76 -11.88 -12.36 10.00
C GLU A 76 -12.52 -13.23 8.91
N GLU A 77 -11.69 -13.87 8.10
CA GLU A 77 -12.14 -14.99 7.26
C GLU A 77 -12.45 -16.14 8.24
N ASP A 78 -13.74 -16.37 8.51
CA ASP A 78 -14.28 -17.64 9.06
C ASP A 78 -13.89 -18.84 8.17
#